data_AF-A0A2X3IJY5-F1
#
_entry.id   AF-A0A2X3IJY5-F1
#
_cell.length_a   1.000
_cell.length_b   1.000
_cell.length_c   1.000
_cell.angle_alpha   90.00
_cell.angle_beta   90.00
_cell.angle_gamma   90.00
#
_symmetry.space_group_name_H-M   'P 1'
#
loop_
_entity.id
_entity.type
_entity.pdbx_description
1 polymer ?
#
loop_
_entity_poly.entity_id
_entity_poly.type
_entity_poly.pdbx_seq_one_letter_code
_entity_poly.pdbx_strand_id
1 'polypeptide(L)'
;MEFVIMNIFSQMIADIPFTQIPDKCPLVVVFDVTTSLPLENIRHYWDEAWQKNNITFPVEHVEGRGLSVIDRWLNERIKDKAMLLIVGLQIDPVVTNNTAEAAVALLLGNRLTQEALDPLALLHRPDAAPSGELSEGMRMAAWNVPLKESMVKNLWLAGMTGEQRAEAIGCQNAHPAQCVKDEAVISLDISMGNAGAAAPWLAIAAATEIARQTHSPQMIICGDTTQKVLWSTLITPIASRQEMDL
;
A
#
# COMPACT_ATOMS: atom_id res chain seq x y z
N MET A 1 -22.36 9.47 -11.33
CA MET A 1 -21.32 8.69 -10.62
C MET A 1 -20.25 8.23 -11.59
N GLU A 2 -20.61 7.58 -12.70
CA GLU A 2 -19.72 7.20 -13.82
C GLU A 2 -18.64 8.23 -14.19
N PHE A 3 -19.05 9.43 -14.62
CA PHE A 3 -18.10 10.47 -15.04
C PHE A 3 -17.08 10.85 -13.95
N VAL A 4 -17.51 10.80 -12.69
CA VAL A 4 -16.65 11.10 -11.53
C VAL A 4 -15.62 9.99 -11.35
N ILE A 5 -16.03 8.73 -11.38
CA ILE A 5 -15.13 7.56 -11.25
C ILE A 5 -14.10 7.53 -12.38
N MET A 6 -14.55 7.71 -13.63
CA MET A 6 -13.65 7.75 -14.79
C MET A 6 -12.63 8.89 -14.68
N ASN A 7 -13.05 10.06 -14.20
CA ASN A 7 -12.14 11.18 -13.97
C ASN A 7 -11.14 10.89 -12.85
N ILE A 8 -11.59 10.27 -11.74
CA ILE A 8 -10.70 9.82 -10.66
C ILE A 8 -9.67 8.83 -11.19
N PHE A 9 -10.08 7.83 -11.95
CA PHE A 9 -9.15 6.87 -12.56
C PHE A 9 -8.15 7.55 -13.48
N SER A 10 -8.61 8.45 -14.35
CA SER A 10 -7.73 9.20 -15.24
C SER A 10 -6.69 10.02 -14.48
N GLN A 11 -7.09 10.66 -13.37
CA GLN A 11 -6.17 11.44 -12.54
C GLN A 11 -5.15 10.57 -11.81
N MET A 12 -5.56 9.42 -11.26
CA MET A 12 -4.64 8.53 -10.54
C MET A 12 -3.51 7.98 -11.41
N ILE A 13 -3.80 7.75 -12.70
CA ILE A 13 -2.83 7.13 -13.62
C ILE A 13 -2.02 8.17 -14.39
N ALA A 14 -2.41 9.44 -14.37
CA ALA A 14 -1.76 10.52 -15.13
C ALA A 14 -0.30 10.74 -14.73
N ASP A 15 0.01 10.59 -13.44
CA ASP A 15 1.35 10.80 -12.90
C ASP A 15 2.23 9.54 -12.96
N ILE A 16 1.70 8.41 -13.43
CA ILE A 16 2.47 7.17 -13.57
C ILE A 16 3.26 7.23 -14.90
N PRO A 17 4.60 7.06 -14.87
CA PRO A 17 5.44 7.20 -16.05
C PRO A 17 5.40 5.96 -16.95
N PHE A 18 4.22 5.58 -17.45
CA PHE A 18 4.06 4.40 -18.30
C PHE A 18 4.95 4.42 -19.54
N THR A 19 5.24 5.60 -20.10
CA THR A 19 6.12 5.77 -21.26
C THR A 19 7.59 5.37 -21.02
N GLN A 20 8.01 5.26 -19.75
CA GLN A 20 9.35 4.81 -19.37
C GLN A 20 9.40 3.30 -19.12
N ILE A 21 8.25 2.62 -19.03
CA ILE A 21 8.18 1.17 -18.86
C ILE A 21 8.44 0.52 -20.24
N PRO A 22 9.30 -0.51 -20.35
CA PRO A 22 9.54 -1.17 -21.62
C PRO A 22 8.26 -1.83 -22.15
N ASP A 23 7.97 -1.70 -23.44
CA ASP A 23 6.74 -2.19 -24.11
C ASP A 23 6.43 -3.68 -23.86
N LYS A 24 7.45 -4.50 -23.53
CA LYS A 24 7.33 -5.94 -23.28
C LYS A 24 7.25 -6.31 -21.80
N CYS A 25 7.33 -5.35 -20.89
CA CYS A 25 7.22 -5.59 -19.46
C CYS A 25 5.75 -5.87 -19.10
N PRO A 26 5.39 -7.07 -18.62
CA PRO A 26 4.03 -7.35 -18.21
C PRO A 26 3.60 -6.42 -17.08
N LEU A 27 2.41 -5.84 -17.20
CA LEU A 27 1.79 -5.05 -16.13
C LEU A 27 0.67 -5.87 -15.50
N VAL A 28 0.83 -6.22 -14.24
CA VAL A 28 -0.18 -6.94 -13.47
C VAL A 28 -0.98 -5.93 -12.68
N VAL A 29 -2.30 -5.94 -12.80
CA VAL A 29 -3.20 -4.99 -12.15
C VAL A 29 -4.07 -5.70 -11.12
N VAL A 30 -4.07 -5.16 -9.89
CA VAL A 30 -4.94 -5.60 -8.80
C VAL A 30 -5.92 -4.49 -8.44
N PHE A 31 -7.20 -4.83 -8.43
CA PHE A 31 -8.27 -3.97 -7.93
C PHE A 31 -8.62 -4.37 -6.50
N ASP A 32 -8.38 -3.47 -5.56
CA ASP A 32 -8.85 -3.59 -4.20
C ASP A 32 -9.91 -2.53 -3.95
N VAL A 33 -11.18 -2.93 -4.04
CA VAL A 33 -12.31 -2.01 -4.15
C VAL A 33 -13.35 -2.29 -3.08
N THR A 34 -13.78 -1.24 -2.39
CA THR A 34 -14.98 -1.23 -1.53
C THR A 34 -15.97 -0.20 -2.09
N THR A 35 -17.14 -0.66 -2.52
CA THR A 35 -18.19 0.20 -3.07
C THR A 35 -19.55 -0.48 -3.01
N SER A 36 -20.63 0.29 -3.00
CA SER A 36 -22.00 -0.23 -3.21
C SER A 36 -22.29 -0.56 -4.68
N LEU A 37 -21.47 -0.04 -5.60
CA LEU A 37 -21.63 -0.23 -7.04
C LEU A 37 -21.22 -1.65 -7.50
N PRO A 38 -21.80 -2.15 -8.61
CA PRO A 38 -21.35 -3.41 -9.20
C PRO A 38 -19.89 -3.33 -9.68
N LEU A 39 -19.08 -4.35 -9.38
CA LEU A 39 -17.65 -4.37 -9.72
C LEU A 39 -17.40 -4.36 -11.24
N GLU A 40 -18.33 -4.90 -12.03
CA GLU A 40 -18.28 -4.82 -13.50
C GLU A 40 -18.31 -3.37 -14.00
N ASN A 41 -19.03 -2.48 -13.33
CA ASN A 41 -19.06 -1.06 -13.68
C ASN A 41 -17.72 -0.41 -13.35
N ILE A 42 -17.14 -0.73 -12.19
CA ILE A 42 -15.82 -0.22 -11.80
C ILE A 42 -14.75 -0.63 -12.81
N ARG A 43 -14.73 -1.91 -13.23
CA ARG A 43 -13.81 -2.40 -14.27
C ARG A 43 -14.05 -1.73 -15.61
N HIS A 44 -15.31 -1.57 -16.01
CA HIS A 44 -15.66 -0.87 -17.25
C HIS A 44 -15.14 0.57 -17.25
N TYR A 45 -15.36 1.33 -16.17
CA TYR A 45 -14.86 2.71 -16.06
C TYR A 45 -13.34 2.80 -16.02
N TRP A 46 -12.66 1.78 -15.48
CA TRP A 46 -11.21 1.68 -15.55
C TRP A 46 -10.73 1.49 -16.98
N ASP A 47 -11.31 0.56 -17.72
CA ASP A 47 -10.92 0.28 -19.11
C ASP A 47 -11.11 1.51 -20.00
N GLU A 48 -12.21 2.25 -19.81
CA GLU A 48 -12.45 3.52 -20.50
C GLU A 48 -11.39 4.58 -20.14
N ALA A 49 -11.03 4.71 -18.86
CA ALA A 49 -9.95 5.61 -18.45
C ALA A 49 -8.60 5.19 -19.05
N TRP A 50 -8.32 3.89 -19.14
CA TRP A 50 -7.11 3.35 -19.74
C TRP A 50 -7.01 3.68 -21.24
N GLN A 51 -8.10 3.49 -21.98
CA GLN A 51 -8.21 3.82 -23.40
C GLN A 51 -8.08 5.33 -23.64
N LYS A 52 -8.75 6.15 -22.83
CA LYS A 52 -8.72 7.62 -22.93
C LYS A 52 -7.32 8.20 -22.71
N ASN A 53 -6.51 7.56 -21.88
CA ASN A 53 -5.12 7.95 -21.63
C ASN A 53 -4.13 7.31 -22.62
N ASN A 54 -4.62 6.63 -23.67
CA ASN A 54 -3.82 5.96 -24.71
C ASN A 54 -2.77 4.98 -24.14
N ILE A 55 -3.10 4.30 -23.03
CA ILE A 55 -2.19 3.34 -22.42
C ILE A 55 -2.32 2.00 -23.14
N THR A 56 -1.26 1.56 -23.81
CA THR A 56 -1.26 0.36 -24.69
C THR A 56 -0.58 -0.86 -24.06
N PHE A 57 -0.29 -0.83 -22.77
CA PHE A 57 0.38 -1.93 -22.08
C PHE A 57 -0.51 -3.18 -22.05
N PRO A 58 0.05 -4.38 -22.26
CA PRO A 58 -0.66 -5.62 -21.97
C PRO A 58 -0.86 -5.72 -20.45
N VAL A 59 -2.13 -5.82 -20.04
CA VAL A 59 -2.53 -5.91 -18.64
C VAL A 59 -3.00 -7.32 -18.31
N GLU A 60 -2.41 -7.90 -17.26
CA GLU A 60 -2.94 -9.09 -16.59
C GLU A 60 -3.71 -8.64 -15.35
N HIS A 61 -4.98 -9.02 -15.22
CA HIS A 61 -5.75 -8.73 -14.01
C HIS A 61 -5.70 -9.91 -13.05
N VAL A 62 -5.33 -9.66 -11.80
CA VAL A 62 -5.33 -10.67 -10.74
C VAL A 62 -6.15 -10.21 -9.54
N GLU A 63 -6.76 -11.17 -8.84
CA GLU A 63 -7.56 -10.90 -7.65
C GLU A 63 -6.69 -10.85 -6.38
N GLY A 64 -7.05 -9.94 -5.49
CA GLY A 64 -6.33 -9.75 -4.24
C GLY A 64 -6.91 -8.64 -3.41
N ARG A 65 -6.62 -8.65 -2.10
CA ARG A 65 -7.09 -7.65 -1.13
C ARG A 65 -6.02 -7.36 -0.10
N GLY A 66 -5.89 -6.09 0.27
CA GLY A 66 -4.95 -5.61 1.28
C GLY A 66 -3.51 -6.06 1.05
N LEU A 67 -2.73 -6.07 2.13
CA LEU A 67 -1.30 -6.36 2.05
C LEU A 67 -0.96 -7.82 1.73
N SER A 68 -1.94 -8.74 1.79
CA SER A 68 -1.77 -10.13 1.31
C SER A 68 -1.38 -10.20 -0.17
N VAL A 69 -1.74 -9.17 -0.95
CA VAL A 69 -1.34 -9.04 -2.36
C VAL A 69 0.16 -8.93 -2.51
N ILE A 70 0.79 -8.11 -1.66
CA ILE A 70 2.23 -7.88 -1.70
C ILE A 70 2.99 -9.11 -1.21
N ASP A 71 2.53 -9.75 -0.13
CA ASP A 71 3.15 -11.01 0.33
C ASP A 71 3.10 -12.10 -0.76
N ARG A 72 1.91 -12.33 -1.35
CA ARG A 72 1.76 -13.29 -2.45
C ARG A 72 2.65 -12.95 -3.65
N TRP A 73 2.68 -11.69 -4.06
CA TRP A 73 3.53 -11.22 -5.15
C TRP A 73 5.00 -11.52 -4.90
N LEU A 74 5.50 -11.24 -3.68
CA LEU A 74 6.88 -11.52 -3.29
C LEU A 74 7.18 -13.00 -3.12
N ASN A 75 6.19 -13.85 -2.88
CA ASN A 75 6.37 -15.30 -2.80
C ASN A 75 6.40 -15.96 -4.19
N GLU A 76 5.53 -15.51 -5.10
CA GLU A 76 5.33 -16.18 -6.40
C GLU A 76 6.13 -15.52 -7.54
N ARG A 77 6.28 -14.19 -7.51
CA ARG A 77 6.71 -13.39 -8.66
C ARG A 77 7.90 -12.48 -8.38
N ILE A 78 8.63 -12.64 -7.27
CA ILE A 78 9.78 -11.78 -6.92
C ILE A 78 10.91 -11.76 -7.98
N LYS A 79 11.02 -12.82 -8.78
CA LYS A 79 12.01 -12.96 -9.87
C LYS A 79 11.47 -12.58 -11.25
N ASP A 80 10.19 -12.21 -11.34
CA ASP A 80 9.58 -11.83 -12.61
C ASP A 80 10.07 -10.43 -13.00
N LYS A 81 10.30 -10.24 -14.31
CA LYS A 81 10.50 -8.92 -14.93
C LYS A 81 9.13 -8.32 -15.27
N ALA A 82 8.33 -8.07 -14.24
CA ALA A 82 6.97 -7.55 -14.34
C ALA A 82 6.76 -6.41 -13.33
N MET A 83 5.81 -5.54 -13.65
CA MET A 83 5.35 -4.47 -12.76
C MET A 83 3.99 -4.85 -12.16
N LEU A 84 3.77 -4.45 -10.91
CA LEU A 84 2.50 -4.61 -10.21
C LEU A 84 1.87 -3.24 -10.00
N LEU A 85 0.69 -3.00 -10.57
CA LEU A 85 -0.12 -1.82 -10.32
C LEU A 85 -1.26 -2.17 -9.38
N ILE A 86 -1.24 -1.58 -8.19
CA ILE A 86 -2.34 -1.64 -7.24
C ILE A 86 -3.27 -0.47 -7.49
N VAL A 87 -4.57 -0.74 -7.62
CA VAL A 87 -5.64 0.24 -7.69
C VAL A 87 -6.54 0.04 -6.46
N GLY A 88 -6.31 0.86 -5.45
CA GLY A 88 -7.11 0.90 -4.23
C GLY A 88 -8.25 1.91 -4.38
N LEU A 89 -9.50 1.50 -4.16
CA LEU A 89 -10.65 2.39 -4.28
C LEU A 89 -11.67 2.16 -3.17
N GLN A 90 -12.07 3.23 -2.52
CA GLN A 90 -13.35 3.30 -1.83
C GLN A 90 -14.18 4.45 -2.37
N ILE A 91 -15.34 4.12 -2.89
CA ILE A 91 -16.32 5.09 -3.39
C ILE A 91 -17.74 4.59 -3.12
N ASP A 92 -18.67 5.49 -2.83
CA ASP A 92 -20.05 5.17 -2.50
C ASP A 92 -20.15 4.05 -1.44
N PRO A 93 -19.59 4.27 -0.23
CA PRO A 93 -19.54 3.25 0.79
C PRO A 93 -20.94 2.92 1.32
N VAL A 94 -21.23 1.62 1.49
CA VAL A 94 -22.53 1.13 1.98
C VAL A 94 -22.86 1.68 3.37
N VAL A 95 -21.85 1.80 4.23
CA VAL A 95 -21.94 2.49 5.53
C VAL A 95 -21.30 3.85 5.35
N THR A 96 -22.03 4.94 5.60
CA THR A 96 -21.53 6.29 5.37
C THR A 96 -20.88 6.90 6.62
N ASN A 97 -21.34 6.53 7.82
CA ASN A 97 -20.80 7.07 9.07
C ASN A 97 -19.33 6.71 9.26
N ASN A 98 -18.50 7.71 9.54
CA ASN A 98 -17.05 7.57 9.78
C ASN A 98 -16.30 6.88 8.62
N THR A 99 -16.79 7.03 7.40
CA THR A 99 -16.10 6.54 6.19
C THR A 99 -15.54 7.69 5.36
N ALA A 100 -14.53 7.37 4.57
CA ALA A 100 -13.91 8.25 3.60
C ALA A 100 -14.03 7.65 2.21
N GLU A 101 -14.12 8.51 1.19
CA GLU A 101 -13.87 8.11 -0.19
C GLU A 101 -12.41 8.40 -0.52
N ALA A 102 -11.73 7.42 -1.11
CA ALA A 102 -10.33 7.54 -1.47
C ALA A 102 -10.01 6.67 -2.68
N ALA A 103 -9.07 7.12 -3.49
CA ALA A 103 -8.59 6.39 -4.63
C ALA A 103 -7.06 6.51 -4.67
N VAL A 104 -6.36 5.38 -4.81
CA VAL A 104 -4.90 5.30 -4.78
C VAL A 104 -4.43 4.38 -5.90
N ALA A 105 -3.40 4.82 -6.63
CA ALA A 105 -2.65 3.97 -7.55
C ALA A 105 -1.19 3.86 -7.08
N LEU A 106 -0.68 2.63 -6.97
CA LEU A 106 0.72 2.35 -6.65
C LEU A 106 1.34 1.47 -7.73
N LEU A 107 2.38 1.97 -8.40
CA LEU A 107 3.17 1.17 -9.32
C LEU A 107 4.40 0.61 -8.59
N LEU A 108 4.49 -0.71 -8.52
CA LEU A 108 5.51 -1.45 -7.81
C LEU A 108 6.36 -2.25 -8.79
N GLY A 109 7.67 -2.25 -8.56
CA GLY A 109 8.64 -3.04 -9.30
C GLY A 109 9.45 -3.90 -8.34
N ASN A 110 9.76 -5.13 -8.73
CA ASN A 110 10.65 -5.98 -7.96
C ASN A 110 12.07 -5.39 -7.96
N ARG A 111 12.64 -5.14 -6.77
CA ARG A 111 13.98 -4.56 -6.60
C ARG A 111 15.07 -5.29 -7.40
N LEU A 112 14.94 -6.60 -7.57
CA LEU A 112 15.96 -7.45 -8.20
C LEU A 112 15.88 -7.50 -9.73
N THR A 113 14.78 -7.08 -10.33
CA THR A 113 14.52 -7.29 -11.76
C THR A 113 14.05 -6.04 -12.49
N GLN A 114 13.59 -5.04 -11.75
CA GLN A 114 13.16 -3.76 -12.28
C GLN A 114 14.35 -2.79 -12.33
N GLU A 115 14.66 -2.31 -13.52
CA GLU A 115 15.73 -1.32 -13.76
C GLU A 115 15.26 -0.11 -14.59
N ALA A 116 13.99 -0.09 -14.99
CA ALA A 116 13.47 0.88 -15.95
C ALA A 116 13.03 2.21 -15.32
N LEU A 117 12.75 2.22 -14.01
CA LEU A 117 12.21 3.37 -13.30
C LEU A 117 13.02 3.56 -12.02
N ASP A 118 13.37 4.80 -11.72
CA ASP A 118 13.87 5.12 -10.40
C ASP A 118 12.72 5.03 -9.39
N PRO A 119 12.82 4.21 -8.33
CA PRO A 119 11.75 4.11 -7.35
C PRO A 119 11.59 5.44 -6.59
N LEU A 120 10.46 5.60 -5.91
CA LEU A 120 10.23 6.72 -4.99
C LEU A 120 10.67 6.36 -3.56
N ALA A 121 10.47 5.11 -3.17
CA ALA A 121 10.88 4.50 -1.91
C ALA A 121 10.91 2.97 -2.09
N LEU A 122 11.37 2.25 -1.07
CA LEU A 122 11.31 0.78 -1.03
C LEU A 122 10.19 0.35 -0.08
N LEU A 123 9.26 -0.46 -0.59
CA LEU A 123 8.25 -1.16 0.20
C LEU A 123 8.78 -2.54 0.57
N HIS A 124 8.82 -2.82 1.87
CA HIS A 124 9.31 -4.08 2.42
C HIS A 124 8.20 -5.11 2.54
N ARG A 125 8.58 -6.39 2.61
CA ARG A 125 7.63 -7.50 2.74
C ARG A 125 6.70 -7.26 3.94
N PRO A 126 5.37 -7.31 3.76
CA PRO A 126 4.46 -7.21 4.88
C PRO A 126 4.39 -8.55 5.63
N ASP A 127 4.07 -8.48 6.93
CA ASP A 127 3.88 -9.64 7.80
C ASP A 127 2.52 -9.55 8.50
N ALA A 128 1.78 -10.66 8.56
CA ALA A 128 0.45 -10.72 9.16
C ALA A 128 0.53 -11.30 10.58
N ALA A 129 0.06 -10.53 11.55
CA ALA A 129 -0.07 -10.97 12.93
C ALA A 129 -1.53 -11.26 13.30
N PRO A 130 -1.83 -12.43 13.89
CA PRO A 130 -3.11 -12.63 14.57
C PRO A 130 -3.23 -11.73 15.80
N SER A 131 -4.44 -11.59 16.33
CA SER A 131 -4.67 -10.74 17.51
C SER A 131 -3.85 -11.19 18.71
N GLY A 132 -3.20 -10.23 19.36
CA GLY A 132 -2.29 -10.44 20.50
C GLY A 132 -0.85 -10.68 20.10
N GLU A 133 -0.54 -10.84 18.80
CA GLU A 133 0.81 -11.13 18.30
C GLU A 133 1.42 -9.98 17.50
N LEU A 134 0.77 -8.81 17.46
CA LEU A 134 1.23 -7.68 16.64
C LEU A 134 2.70 -7.32 16.86
N SER A 135 3.18 -7.29 18.10
CA SER A 135 4.58 -6.96 18.39
C SER A 135 5.58 -7.89 17.70
N GLU A 136 5.24 -9.18 17.52
CA GLU A 136 6.09 -10.12 16.79
C GLU A 136 5.98 -9.92 15.28
N GLY A 137 4.78 -9.67 14.75
CA GLY A 137 4.61 -9.33 13.33
C GLY A 137 5.33 -8.03 12.94
N MET A 138 5.36 -7.05 13.84
CA MET A 138 6.16 -5.83 13.69
C MET A 138 7.65 -6.14 13.53
N ARG A 139 8.17 -7.06 14.37
CA ARG A 139 9.56 -7.51 14.34
C ARG A 139 9.88 -8.31 13.08
N MET A 140 8.96 -9.16 12.63
CA MET A 140 9.11 -9.93 11.40
C MET A 140 9.13 -9.04 10.16
N ALA A 141 8.23 -8.07 10.07
CA ALA A 141 8.24 -7.09 8.99
C ALA A 141 9.54 -6.27 8.92
N ALA A 142 10.18 -6.02 10.08
CA ALA A 142 11.43 -5.28 10.18
C ALA A 142 12.71 -6.13 10.01
N TRP A 143 12.60 -7.46 10.01
CA TRP A 143 13.74 -8.37 10.20
C TRP A 143 14.89 -8.18 9.20
N ASN A 144 14.59 -7.97 7.93
CA ASN A 144 15.60 -7.77 6.86
C ASN A 144 15.64 -6.32 6.35
N VAL A 145 15.11 -5.37 7.12
CA VAL A 145 15.07 -3.96 6.71
C VAL A 145 16.31 -3.24 7.25
N PRO A 146 17.05 -2.46 6.43
CA PRO A 146 18.26 -1.77 6.86
C PRO A 146 17.92 -0.52 7.68
N LEU A 147 17.41 -0.74 8.89
CA LEU A 147 17.04 0.31 9.83
C LEU A 147 18.27 0.79 10.60
N LYS A 148 18.64 2.06 10.42
CA LYS A 148 19.64 2.70 11.29
C LYS A 148 19.10 2.73 12.71
N GLU A 149 19.91 2.28 13.67
CA GLU A 149 19.53 2.14 15.08
C GLU A 149 18.26 1.29 15.29
N SER A 150 17.84 0.52 14.27
CA SER A 150 16.65 -0.32 14.32
C SER A 150 15.32 0.46 14.50
N MET A 151 15.27 1.74 14.08
CA MET A 151 14.14 2.65 14.37
C MET A 151 13.43 3.23 13.14
N VAL A 152 12.10 3.37 13.25
CA VAL A 152 11.27 4.15 12.31
C VAL A 152 10.93 5.53 12.88
N LYS A 153 10.63 6.48 11.98
CA LYS A 153 10.29 7.85 12.35
C LYS A 153 8.83 8.04 12.74
N ASN A 154 7.92 7.45 11.98
CA ASN A 154 6.47 7.52 12.24
C ASN A 154 5.84 6.13 12.16
N LEU A 155 4.70 6.01 12.84
CA LEU A 155 3.82 4.85 12.82
C LEU A 155 2.48 5.21 12.20
N TRP A 156 2.16 4.62 11.06
CA TRP A 156 0.91 4.86 10.32
C TRP A 156 -0.11 3.76 10.62
N LEU A 157 -1.32 4.14 11.01
CA LEU A 157 -2.42 3.22 11.33
C LEU A 157 -3.59 3.45 10.35
N ALA A 158 -4.06 2.37 9.70
CA ALA A 158 -5.14 2.47 8.72
C ALA A 158 -6.04 1.23 8.66
N GLY A 159 -7.32 1.42 8.33
CA GLY A 159 -8.27 0.35 8.04
C GLY A 159 -8.61 -0.53 9.25
N MET A 160 -8.51 -0.01 10.48
CA MET A 160 -8.63 -0.80 11.71
C MET A 160 -10.01 -0.71 12.35
N THR A 161 -10.45 -1.81 12.97
CA THR A 161 -11.51 -1.74 13.99
C THR A 161 -11.02 -1.04 15.26
N GLY A 162 -11.94 -0.70 16.17
CA GLY A 162 -11.57 -0.13 17.47
C GLY A 162 -10.66 -1.05 18.31
N GLU A 163 -10.89 -2.36 18.25
CA GLU A 163 -10.10 -3.37 18.96
C GLU A 163 -8.68 -3.49 18.37
N GLN A 164 -8.58 -3.61 17.04
CA GLN A 164 -7.29 -3.64 16.33
C GLN A 164 -6.47 -2.37 16.57
N ARG A 165 -7.13 -1.22 16.62
CA ARG A 165 -6.47 0.05 16.95
C ARG A 165 -5.95 0.07 18.38
N ALA A 166 -6.72 -0.43 19.33
CA ALA A 166 -6.28 -0.52 20.73
C ALA A 166 -5.05 -1.42 20.86
N GLU A 167 -5.02 -2.55 20.14
CA GLU A 167 -3.85 -3.43 20.06
C GLU A 167 -2.63 -2.72 19.45
N ALA A 168 -2.82 -1.99 18.34
CA ALA A 168 -1.75 -1.22 17.70
C ALA A 168 -1.15 -0.14 18.61
N ILE A 169 -2.00 0.59 19.34
CA ILE A 169 -1.55 1.57 20.35
C ILE A 169 -0.80 0.88 21.50
N GLY A 170 -1.30 -0.27 21.96
CA GLY A 170 -0.62 -1.08 22.99
C GLY A 170 0.78 -1.54 22.56
N CYS A 171 1.00 -1.75 21.26
CA CYS A 171 2.29 -2.15 20.70
C CYS A 171 3.17 -0.99 20.21
N GLN A 172 2.79 0.28 20.42
CA GLN A 172 3.55 1.43 19.87
C GLN A 172 5.01 1.47 20.32
N ASN A 173 5.29 0.95 21.52
CA ASN A 173 6.63 0.90 22.11
C ASN A 173 7.42 -0.37 21.73
N ALA A 174 6.88 -1.23 20.86
CA ALA A 174 7.56 -2.43 20.37
C ALA A 174 8.50 -2.09 19.21
N HIS A 175 9.46 -2.97 18.94
CA HIS A 175 10.37 -2.83 17.80
C HIS A 175 9.62 -3.00 16.46
N PRO A 176 9.85 -2.14 15.44
CA PRO A 176 10.82 -1.02 15.35
C PRO A 176 10.29 0.38 15.71
N ALA A 177 9.14 0.48 16.38
CA ALA A 177 8.46 1.73 16.70
C ALA A 177 8.81 2.33 18.08
N GLN A 178 9.70 1.72 18.88
CA GLN A 178 9.94 2.11 20.27
C GLN A 178 10.44 3.55 20.55
N CYS A 179 10.76 4.33 19.51
CA CYS A 179 11.19 5.73 19.60
C CYS A 179 10.21 6.67 18.88
N VAL A 180 9.12 6.15 18.33
CA VAL A 180 8.03 6.94 17.76
C VAL A 180 7.32 7.63 18.92
N LYS A 181 7.25 8.95 18.85
CA LYS A 181 6.52 9.75 19.83
C LYS A 181 5.02 9.71 19.52
N ASP A 182 4.18 10.00 20.50
CA ASP A 182 2.72 9.98 20.33
C ASP A 182 2.26 10.90 19.19
N GLU A 183 2.88 12.07 19.00
CA GLU A 183 2.57 12.99 17.88
C GLU A 183 2.98 12.45 16.49
N ALA A 184 3.82 11.42 16.45
CA ALA A 184 4.29 10.73 15.24
C ALA A 184 3.53 9.41 14.98
N VAL A 185 2.48 9.12 15.77
CA VAL A 185 1.50 8.07 15.49
C VAL A 185 0.35 8.67 14.70
N ILE A 186 0.25 8.30 13.43
CA ILE A 186 -0.68 8.91 12.48
C ILE A 186 -1.78 7.91 12.15
N SER A 187 -3.00 8.20 12.60
CA SER A 187 -4.18 7.42 12.23
C SER A 187 -4.94 8.10 11.09
N LEU A 188 -4.93 7.47 9.91
CA LEU A 188 -5.68 7.96 8.77
C LEU A 188 -7.19 7.89 9.01
N ASP A 189 -7.67 6.78 9.59
CA ASP A 189 -9.10 6.60 9.83
C ASP A 189 -9.68 7.67 10.78
N ILE A 190 -8.87 8.17 11.74
CA ILE A 190 -9.29 9.24 12.66
C ILE A 190 -9.28 10.60 11.94
N SER A 191 -8.32 10.80 11.05
CA SER A 191 -8.10 12.09 10.39
C SER A 191 -9.11 12.37 9.29
N MET A 192 -9.50 11.34 8.52
CA MET A 192 -10.36 11.49 7.34
C MET A 192 -11.55 10.54 7.28
N GLY A 193 -11.63 9.55 8.17
CA GLY A 193 -12.60 8.46 8.09
C GLY A 193 -11.99 7.18 7.50
N ASN A 194 -12.69 6.07 7.69
CA ASN A 194 -12.25 4.76 7.20
C ASN A 194 -12.39 4.68 5.67
N ALA A 195 -11.27 4.55 4.97
CA ALA A 195 -11.18 4.45 3.51
C ALA A 195 -11.31 3.00 2.96
N GLY A 196 -11.75 2.05 3.79
CA GLY A 196 -11.92 0.62 3.50
C GLY A 196 -10.79 0.03 2.67
N ALA A 197 -11.10 -0.55 1.51
CA ALA A 197 -10.09 -1.19 0.66
C ALA A 197 -8.95 -0.24 0.23
N ALA A 198 -9.18 1.07 0.16
CA ALA A 198 -8.12 2.04 -0.16
C ALA A 198 -7.22 2.38 1.04
N ALA A 199 -7.62 2.07 2.28
CA ALA A 199 -6.92 2.45 3.50
C ALA A 199 -5.44 2.01 3.56
N PRO A 200 -5.09 0.72 3.32
CA PRO A 200 -3.68 0.31 3.36
C PRO A 200 -2.84 0.97 2.28
N TRP A 201 -3.40 1.17 1.09
CA TRP A 201 -2.72 1.78 -0.05
C TRP A 201 -2.48 3.28 0.17
N LEU A 202 -3.45 3.96 0.78
CA LEU A 202 -3.32 5.36 1.16
C LEU A 202 -2.25 5.56 2.23
N ALA A 203 -2.17 4.67 3.22
CA ALA A 203 -1.10 4.67 4.21
C ALA A 203 0.28 4.50 3.56
N ILE A 204 0.41 3.58 2.61
CA ILE A 204 1.66 3.38 1.85
C ILE A 204 2.04 4.63 1.04
N ALA A 205 1.08 5.25 0.33
CA ALA A 205 1.33 6.45 -0.45
C ALA A 205 1.79 7.62 0.44
N ALA A 206 1.08 7.86 1.55
CA ALA A 206 1.42 8.93 2.49
C ALA A 206 2.77 8.70 3.19
N ALA A 207 3.01 7.47 3.65
CA ALA A 207 4.29 7.08 4.24
C ALA A 207 5.44 7.20 3.24
N THR A 208 5.22 6.86 1.97
CA THR A 208 6.22 7.05 0.90
C THR A 208 6.62 8.51 0.76
N GLU A 209 5.66 9.42 0.74
CA GLU A 209 5.95 10.85 0.62
C GLU A 209 6.75 11.36 1.83
N ILE A 210 6.36 10.97 3.05
CA ILE A 210 7.12 11.36 4.26
C ILE A 210 8.51 10.71 4.30
N ALA A 211 8.66 9.46 3.86
CA ALA A 211 9.95 8.79 3.77
C ALA A 211 10.90 9.55 2.83
N ARG A 212 10.40 10.04 1.70
CA ARG A 212 11.17 10.85 0.75
C ARG A 212 11.60 12.18 1.34
N GLN A 213 10.66 12.92 1.93
CA GLN A 213 10.94 14.26 2.47
C GLN A 213 11.90 14.21 3.66
N THR A 214 11.79 13.16 4.48
CA THR A 214 12.52 13.07 5.75
C THR A 214 13.74 12.16 5.71
N HIS A 215 13.95 11.44 4.59
CA HIS A 215 14.96 10.39 4.46
C HIS A 215 14.99 9.41 5.64
N SER A 216 13.81 9.07 6.17
CA SER A 216 13.67 8.24 7.35
C SER A 216 12.69 7.08 7.10
N PRO A 217 12.94 5.87 7.63
CA PRO A 217 12.00 4.76 7.56
C PRO A 217 10.66 5.06 8.22
N GLN A 218 9.60 4.46 7.68
CA GLN A 218 8.22 4.58 8.15
C GLN A 218 7.67 3.18 8.42
N MET A 219 6.93 3.01 9.52
CA MET A 219 6.20 1.77 9.76
C MET A 219 4.71 1.98 9.50
N ILE A 220 4.09 1.00 8.87
CA ILE A 220 2.65 1.00 8.58
C ILE A 220 2.06 -0.26 9.21
N ILE A 221 0.96 -0.08 9.94
CA ILE A 221 0.12 -1.17 10.43
C ILE A 221 -1.28 -0.98 9.83
N CYS A 222 -1.80 -2.03 9.21
CA CYS A 222 -3.10 -2.03 8.56
C CYS A 222 -3.98 -3.15 9.10
N GLY A 223 -5.24 -2.84 9.36
CA GLY A 223 -6.23 -3.86 9.71
C GLY A 223 -6.69 -4.64 8.47
N ASP A 224 -6.77 -5.96 8.59
CA ASP A 224 -7.61 -6.79 7.71
C ASP A 224 -8.79 -7.30 8.53
N THR A 225 -9.96 -6.69 8.32
CA THR A 225 -11.18 -7.00 9.08
C THR A 225 -11.83 -8.31 8.63
N THR A 226 -11.44 -8.85 7.46
CA THR A 226 -11.97 -10.12 6.95
C THR A 226 -11.26 -11.30 7.58
N GLN A 227 -9.94 -11.19 7.80
CA GLN A 227 -9.11 -12.25 8.37
C GLN A 227 -8.82 -12.04 9.86
N LYS A 228 -9.21 -10.89 10.42
CA LYS A 228 -8.95 -10.49 11.83
C LYS A 228 -7.45 -10.50 12.17
N VAL A 229 -6.63 -10.07 11.22
CA VAL A 229 -5.18 -9.91 11.38
C VAL A 229 -4.79 -8.43 11.27
N LEU A 230 -3.64 -8.09 11.83
CA LEU A 230 -2.98 -6.81 11.61
C LEU A 230 -1.74 -7.06 10.75
N TRP A 231 -1.67 -6.37 9.62
CA TRP A 231 -0.51 -6.42 8.74
C TRP A 231 0.48 -5.33 9.11
N SER A 232 1.74 -5.69 9.28
CA SER A 232 2.86 -4.76 9.48
C SER A 232 3.72 -4.69 8.22
N THR A 233 4.14 -3.51 7.80
CA THR A 233 5.13 -3.32 6.73
C THR A 233 5.94 -2.04 6.95
N LEU A 234 7.00 -1.86 6.17
CA LEU A 234 7.87 -0.70 6.23
C LEU A 234 8.06 -0.06 4.86
N ILE A 235 8.18 1.26 4.87
CA ILE A 235 8.70 2.04 3.76
C ILE A 235 10.06 2.60 4.17
N THR A 236 11.09 2.40 3.34
CA THR A 236 12.38 3.06 3.54
C THR A 236 12.69 4.00 2.37
N PRO A 237 13.37 5.14 2.62
CA PRO A 237 13.92 5.94 1.54
C PRO A 237 14.94 5.13 0.75
N ILE A 238 15.25 5.60 -0.46
CA ILE A 238 16.31 5.02 -1.29
C ILE A 238 17.66 5.50 -0.73
N ALA A 239 18.09 4.90 0.36
CA ALA A 239 19.49 4.97 0.77
C ALA A 239 20.26 3.94 -0.08
N SER A 240 21.39 4.35 -0.68
CA SER A 240 22.11 3.64 -1.75
C SER A 240 22.16 2.10 -1.60
N ARG A 241 21.23 1.38 -2.27
CA ARG A 241 21.18 -0.07 -2.61
C ARG A 241 21.68 -1.14 -1.59
N GLN A 242 22.14 -0.79 -0.40
CA GLN A 242 22.68 -1.70 0.61
C GLN A 242 21.57 -2.07 1.58
N GLU A 243 20.88 -3.16 1.28
CA GLU A 243 20.52 -4.08 2.36
C GLU A 243 21.82 -4.72 2.85
N MET A 244 21.91 -5.05 4.14
CA MET A 244 23.05 -5.79 4.65
C MET A 244 23.11 -7.13 3.89
N ASP A 245 24.17 -7.30 3.09
CA ASP A 245 24.51 -8.61 2.54
C ASP A 245 24.60 -9.60 3.72
N LEU A 246 23.85 -10.70 3.62
CA LEU A 246 24.10 -11.90 4.43
C LEU A 246 25.34 -12.63 3.89
#